data_AF-A0A415QJA0-F1
#
_entry.id   AF-A0A415QJA0-F1
#
_cell.length_a   1.000
_cell.length_b   1.000
_cell.length_c   1.000
_cell.angle_alpha   90.00
_cell.angle_beta   90.00
_cell.angle_gamma   90.00
#
_symmetry.space_group_name_H-M   'P 1'
#
loop_
_entity.id
_entity.type
_entity.pdbx_description
1 polymer ?
#
loop_
_entity_poly.entity_id
_entity_poly.type
_entity_poly.pdbx_seq_one_letter_code
_entity_poly.pdbx_strand_id
1 'polypeptide(L)'
;MKYILSIIICLALFSCHDVKVGYLETEAAQYNPNVLEVTKSQDANDPLHVVSPPIEGVEGTQPIYITIRQVTTTDGDKVAFLKEVTVRGNGAFDIPVYNNIPAGTYQISLQVENEDHSDFLEDIFTIVVKE
;
A
#
# COMPACT_ATOMS: atom_id res chain seq x y z
N MET A 1 -17.58 28.20 50.31
CA MET A 1 -16.32 27.43 50.19
C MET A 1 -16.50 25.94 49.83
N LYS A 2 -17.69 25.33 49.96
CA LYS A 2 -17.88 23.88 49.67
C LYS A 2 -17.94 23.52 48.17
N TYR A 3 -18.31 24.46 47.29
CA TYR A 3 -18.42 24.25 45.85
C TYR A 3 -17.10 24.43 45.08
N ILE A 4 -16.15 25.19 45.64
CA ILE A 4 -14.84 25.43 45.01
C ILE A 4 -13.99 24.15 45.02
N LEU A 5 -14.08 23.33 46.07
CA LEU A 5 -13.40 22.04 46.09
C LEU A 5 -14.02 21.03 45.10
N SER A 6 -15.33 21.15 44.85
CA SER A 6 -16.10 20.30 43.93
C SER A 6 -15.77 20.57 42.46
N ILE A 7 -15.45 21.80 42.08
CA ILE A 7 -15.13 22.14 40.67
C ILE A 7 -13.74 21.66 40.26
N ILE A 8 -12.78 21.64 41.21
CA ILE A 8 -11.39 21.21 40.97
C ILE A 8 -11.33 19.69 40.74
N ILE A 9 -12.20 18.92 41.41
CA ILE A 9 -12.32 17.47 41.23
C ILE A 9 -12.93 17.10 39.87
N CYS A 10 -13.86 17.89 39.33
CA CYS A 10 -14.41 17.66 37.98
C CYS A 10 -13.44 18.01 36.84
N LEU A 11 -12.55 18.98 37.03
CA LEU A 11 -11.55 19.39 36.04
C LEU A 11 -10.41 18.36 35.87
N ALA A 12 -10.19 17.49 36.86
CA ALA A 12 -9.15 16.45 36.81
C ALA A 12 -9.57 15.18 36.03
N LEU A 13 -10.86 15.02 35.68
CA LEU A 13 -11.38 13.80 35.05
C LEU A 13 -11.36 13.81 33.51
N PHE A 14 -10.89 14.90 32.88
CA PHE A 14 -10.83 15.03 31.42
C PHE A 14 -9.40 14.94 30.85
N SER A 15 -8.38 14.63 31.66
CA SER A 15 -7.01 14.46 31.17
C SER A 15 -6.67 13.00 30.89
N CYS A 16 -7.32 12.41 29.89
CA CYS A 16 -6.69 11.37 29.07
C CYS A 16 -6.45 11.99 27.69
N HIS A 17 -5.24 12.48 27.44
CA HIS A 17 -4.80 12.79 26.09
C HIS A 17 -4.19 11.51 25.55
N ASP A 18 -4.93 10.80 24.71
CA ASP A 18 -4.40 9.62 24.02
C ASP A 18 -3.34 10.12 23.03
N VAL A 19 -2.07 9.96 23.38
CA VAL A 19 -0.94 10.35 22.54
C VAL A 19 -0.63 9.17 21.64
N LYS A 20 -0.91 9.32 20.34
CA LYS A 20 -0.54 8.33 19.32
C LYS A 20 0.95 8.04 19.42
N VAL A 21 1.30 6.78 19.60
CA VAL A 21 2.70 6.34 19.69
C VAL A 21 3.17 5.96 18.30
N GLY A 22 4.30 6.52 17.86
CA GLY A 22 4.91 6.20 16.58
C GLY A 22 4.75 7.29 15.53
N TYR A 23 5.05 6.95 14.29
CA TYR A 23 4.97 7.83 13.13
C TYR A 23 4.87 7.01 11.85
N LEU A 24 4.41 7.66 10.78
CA LEU A 24 4.43 7.17 9.41
C LEU A 24 4.72 8.38 8.50
N GLU A 25 5.77 8.27 7.70
CA GLU A 25 6.22 9.28 6.75
C GLU A 25 6.34 8.64 5.35
N THR A 26 5.64 9.22 4.40
CA THR A 26 5.45 8.70 3.05
C THR A 26 5.61 9.78 1.98
N GLU A 27 6.03 10.99 2.36
CA GLU A 27 6.22 12.11 1.41
C GLU A 27 7.28 11.81 0.34
N ALA A 28 8.26 10.98 0.68
CA ALA A 28 9.30 10.52 -0.23
C ALA A 28 8.94 9.20 -0.93
N ALA A 29 7.71 8.68 -0.74
CA ALA A 29 7.32 7.37 -1.25
C ALA A 29 7.34 7.35 -2.78
N GLN A 30 8.12 6.44 -3.36
CA GLN A 30 8.24 6.31 -4.81
C GLN A 30 8.73 4.92 -5.23
N TYR A 31 8.60 4.62 -6.51
CA TYR A 31 9.22 3.46 -7.15
C TYR A 31 10.21 3.89 -8.23
N ASN A 32 11.30 3.15 -8.36
CA ASN A 32 12.31 3.39 -9.38
C ASN A 32 12.78 2.08 -10.06
N PRO A 33 12.33 1.77 -11.28
CA PRO A 33 11.28 2.46 -12.05
C PRO A 33 9.89 2.30 -11.42
N ASN A 34 8.96 3.21 -11.73
CA ASN A 34 7.55 3.14 -11.33
C ASN A 34 6.64 2.43 -12.37
N VAL A 35 7.24 1.80 -13.37
CA VAL A 35 6.57 1.03 -14.40
C VAL A 35 7.20 -0.35 -14.47
N LEU A 36 6.36 -1.39 -14.52
CA LEU A 36 6.76 -2.75 -14.79
C LEU A 36 6.00 -3.31 -16.00
N GLU A 37 6.74 -3.79 -16.99
CA GLU A 37 6.16 -4.53 -18.11
C GLU A 37 6.15 -6.02 -17.82
N VAL A 38 4.99 -6.66 -17.95
CA VAL A 38 4.80 -8.10 -17.76
C VAL A 38 4.44 -8.71 -19.10
N THR A 39 5.29 -9.61 -19.58
CA THR A 39 5.02 -10.44 -20.76
C THR A 39 4.70 -11.85 -20.29
N LYS A 40 3.61 -12.42 -20.78
CA LYS A 40 3.24 -13.80 -20.46
C LYS A 40 4.23 -14.73 -21.16
N SER A 41 4.78 -15.68 -20.42
CA SER A 41 5.65 -16.71 -21.00
C SER A 41 4.97 -18.08 -20.93
N GLN A 42 5.30 -18.92 -21.91
CA GLN A 42 4.96 -20.33 -21.92
C GLN A 42 6.19 -21.23 -21.71
N ASP A 43 7.39 -20.64 -21.59
CA ASP A 43 8.62 -21.40 -21.36
C ASP A 43 8.74 -21.81 -19.90
N ALA A 44 8.83 -23.12 -19.66
CA ALA A 44 8.97 -23.67 -18.31
C ALA A 44 10.32 -23.33 -17.64
N ASN A 45 11.28 -22.81 -18.39
CA ASN A 45 12.58 -22.36 -17.87
C ASN A 45 12.55 -20.90 -17.40
N ASP A 46 11.50 -20.14 -17.71
CA ASP A 46 11.39 -18.75 -17.26
C ASP A 46 11.07 -18.68 -15.77
N PRO A 47 11.45 -17.58 -15.09
CA PRO A 47 11.04 -17.33 -13.72
C PRO A 47 9.52 -17.42 -13.61
N LEU A 48 9.03 -18.16 -12.61
CA LEU A 48 7.59 -18.34 -12.42
C LEU A 48 6.85 -17.02 -12.10
N HIS A 49 7.58 -16.03 -11.58
CA HIS A 49 7.05 -14.74 -11.13
C HIS A 49 7.92 -13.58 -11.65
N VAL A 50 7.26 -12.47 -12.00
CA VAL A 50 7.88 -11.17 -12.21
C VAL A 50 7.64 -10.33 -10.96
N VAL A 51 8.69 -9.70 -10.45
CA VAL A 51 8.65 -8.93 -9.20
C VAL A 51 9.12 -7.50 -9.49
N SER A 52 8.36 -6.50 -9.04
CA SER A 52 8.78 -5.10 -9.12
C SER A 52 9.91 -4.79 -8.14
N PRO A 53 10.62 -3.66 -8.29
CA PRO A 53 11.36 -3.07 -7.19
C PRO A 53 10.47 -2.86 -5.96
N PRO A 54 11.03 -2.89 -4.74
CA PRO A 54 10.31 -2.46 -3.54
C PRO A 54 9.97 -0.97 -3.61
N ILE A 55 8.99 -0.54 -2.80
CA ILE A 55 8.73 0.88 -2.61
C ILE A 55 9.86 1.48 -1.77
N GLU A 56 10.31 2.68 -2.15
CA GLU A 56 11.30 3.47 -1.42
C GLU A 56 10.61 4.63 -0.71
N GLY A 57 11.22 5.19 0.34
CA GLY A 57 10.74 6.42 0.99
C GLY A 57 9.50 6.26 1.88
N VAL A 58 9.20 5.03 2.31
CA VAL A 58 8.23 4.74 3.37
C VAL A 58 8.97 4.51 4.68
N GLU A 59 8.82 5.42 5.63
CA GLU A 59 9.44 5.34 6.95
C GLU A 59 8.35 5.35 8.03
N GLY A 60 8.55 4.60 9.11
CA GLY A 60 7.54 4.55 10.17
C GLY A 60 7.82 3.52 11.24
N THR A 61 7.01 3.60 12.29
CA THR A 61 7.04 2.64 13.39
C THR A 61 6.49 1.30 12.93
N GLN A 62 7.23 0.22 13.19
CA GLN A 62 6.86 -1.14 12.80
C GLN A 62 5.77 -1.71 13.72
N PRO A 63 4.86 -2.57 13.21
CA PRO A 63 4.80 -3.07 11.84
C PRO A 63 4.11 -2.07 10.88
N ILE A 64 4.62 -1.99 9.64
CA ILE A 64 3.98 -1.27 8.54
C ILE A 64 3.32 -2.28 7.60
N TYR A 65 2.06 -2.03 7.24
CA TYR A 65 1.28 -2.80 6.28
C TYR A 65 1.11 -2.02 4.99
N ILE A 66 1.35 -2.68 3.86
CA ILE A 66 1.19 -2.11 2.52
C ILE A 66 0.19 -3.00 1.78
N THR A 67 -0.91 -2.42 1.30
CA THR A 67 -1.98 -3.15 0.61
C THR A 67 -2.42 -2.44 -0.66
N ILE A 68 -2.90 -3.20 -1.64
CA ILE A 68 -3.49 -2.65 -2.85
C ILE A 68 -4.84 -2.04 -2.48
N ARG A 69 -4.96 -0.71 -2.60
CA ARG A 69 -6.19 0.01 -2.28
C ARG A 69 -7.09 0.19 -3.48
N GLN A 70 -6.50 0.54 -4.63
CA GLN A 70 -7.23 0.81 -5.85
C GLN A 70 -6.41 0.38 -7.07
N VAL A 71 -7.12 -0.09 -8.10
CA VAL A 71 -6.57 -0.33 -9.43
C VAL A 71 -7.52 0.29 -10.45
N THR A 72 -6.97 1.11 -11.33
CA THR A 72 -7.66 1.71 -12.47
C THR A 72 -7.07 1.17 -13.78
N THR A 73 -7.92 1.01 -14.79
CA THR A 73 -7.52 0.55 -16.13
C THR A 73 -8.56 0.99 -17.15
N THR A 74 -8.13 1.27 -18.37
CA THR A 74 -8.98 1.65 -19.51
C THR A 74 -9.37 0.45 -20.36
N ASP A 75 -8.43 -0.47 -20.57
CA ASP A 75 -8.54 -1.54 -21.57
C ASP A 75 -8.47 -2.96 -20.95
N GLY A 76 -8.18 -3.05 -19.65
CA GLY A 76 -8.03 -4.32 -18.93
C GLY A 76 -9.21 -4.68 -18.02
N ASP A 77 -9.04 -5.75 -17.24
CA ASP A 77 -9.97 -6.16 -16.18
C ASP A 77 -9.31 -6.05 -14.80
N LYS A 78 -9.75 -5.09 -13.99
CA LYS A 78 -9.25 -4.86 -12.62
C LYS A 78 -9.55 -6.03 -11.67
N VAL A 79 -10.65 -6.75 -11.87
CA VAL A 79 -11.05 -7.87 -11.02
C VAL A 79 -10.16 -9.08 -11.30
N ALA A 80 -9.84 -9.33 -12.57
CA ALA A 80 -8.88 -10.36 -12.94
C ALA A 80 -7.48 -10.02 -12.40
N PHE A 81 -7.04 -8.76 -12.53
CA PHE A 81 -5.76 -8.29 -11.98
C PHE A 81 -5.65 -8.52 -10.47
N LEU A 82 -6.64 -8.08 -9.70
CA LEU A 82 -6.63 -8.17 -8.23
C LEU A 82 -6.69 -9.61 -7.68
N LYS A 83 -7.02 -10.60 -8.50
CA LYS A 83 -6.99 -12.03 -8.10
C LYS A 83 -5.59 -12.63 -8.12
N GLU A 84 -4.72 -12.09 -8.98
CA GLU A 84 -3.44 -12.72 -9.32
C GLU A 84 -2.25 -11.91 -8.78
N VAL A 85 -2.38 -10.57 -8.71
CA VAL A 85 -1.30 -9.68 -8.26
C VAL A 85 -1.33 -9.52 -6.75
N THR A 86 -0.17 -9.68 -6.12
CA THR A 86 0.01 -9.46 -4.68
C THR A 86 1.05 -8.38 -4.42
N VAL A 87 1.00 -7.78 -3.22
CA VAL A 87 2.01 -6.85 -2.74
C VAL A 87 2.72 -7.49 -1.54
N ARG A 88 4.05 -7.52 -1.60
CA ARG A 88 4.91 -8.06 -0.54
C ARG A 88 5.07 -7.02 0.58
N GLY A 89 5.57 -7.44 1.75
CA GLY A 89 5.73 -6.55 2.91
C GLY A 89 6.66 -5.34 2.68
N ASN A 90 7.54 -5.39 1.68
CA ASN A 90 8.40 -4.28 1.25
C ASN A 90 7.79 -3.45 0.09
N GLY A 91 6.50 -3.62 -0.19
CA GLY A 91 5.79 -2.92 -1.27
C GLY A 91 6.08 -3.44 -2.67
N ALA A 92 6.93 -4.45 -2.85
CA ALA A 92 7.15 -5.03 -4.18
C ALA A 92 5.90 -5.76 -4.67
N PHE A 93 5.46 -5.47 -5.90
CA PHE A 93 4.43 -6.22 -6.59
C PHE A 93 4.99 -7.56 -7.06
N ASP A 94 4.18 -8.60 -6.90
CA ASP A 94 4.50 -9.96 -7.29
C ASP A 94 3.39 -10.48 -8.21
N ILE A 95 3.79 -10.84 -9.44
CA ILE A 95 2.91 -11.22 -10.52
C ILE A 95 3.36 -12.59 -11.05
N PRO A 96 2.51 -13.63 -11.03
CA PRO A 96 2.84 -14.90 -11.68
C PRO A 96 2.91 -14.71 -13.19
N VAL A 97 3.91 -15.28 -13.87
CA VAL A 97 4.06 -15.21 -15.33
C VAL A 97 2.92 -15.96 -16.04
N TYR A 98 2.50 -17.09 -15.46
CA TYR A 98 1.28 -17.78 -15.86
C TYR A 98 0.10 -17.18 -15.10
N ASN A 99 -0.63 -16.27 -15.76
CA ASN A 99 -1.79 -15.59 -15.18
C ASN A 99 -2.88 -15.38 -16.23
N ASN A 100 -4.09 -15.07 -15.77
CA ASN A 100 -5.23 -14.75 -16.64
C ASN A 100 -5.52 -13.24 -16.72
N ILE A 101 -4.55 -12.40 -16.42
CA ILE A 101 -4.71 -10.94 -16.44
C ILE A 101 -4.78 -10.51 -17.93
N PRO A 102 -5.85 -9.83 -18.37
CA PRO A 102 -5.91 -9.30 -19.73
C PRO A 102 -4.78 -8.32 -20.03
N ALA A 103 -4.37 -8.21 -21.29
CA ALA A 103 -3.46 -7.15 -21.68
C ALA A 103 -4.08 -5.78 -21.39
N GLY A 104 -3.25 -4.83 -20.97
CA GLY A 104 -3.73 -3.52 -20.55
C GLY A 104 -2.72 -2.79 -19.69
N THR A 105 -3.02 -1.52 -19.44
CA THR A 105 -2.28 -0.69 -18.49
C THR A 105 -3.09 -0.58 -17.20
N TYR A 106 -2.45 -0.92 -16.09
CA TYR A 106 -3.04 -0.94 -14.77
C TYR A 106 -2.30 0.06 -13.88
N GLN A 107 -2.99 1.09 -13.44
CA GLN A 107 -2.46 2.08 -12.51
C GLN A 107 -2.93 1.72 -11.10
N ILE A 108 -1.98 1.63 -10.17
CA ILE A 108 -2.19 1.05 -8.85
C ILE A 108 -1.93 2.10 -7.77
N SER A 109 -2.87 2.18 -6.83
CA SER A 109 -2.75 2.97 -5.61
C SER A 109 -2.62 2.06 -4.39
N LEU A 110 -1.77 2.44 -3.45
CA LEU A 110 -1.49 1.68 -2.24
C LEU A 110 -2.06 2.37 -1.00
N GLN A 111 -2.51 1.55 -0.04
CA GLN A 111 -2.72 1.97 1.33
C GLN A 111 -1.48 1.55 2.13
N VAL A 112 -0.84 2.51 2.78
CA VAL A 112 0.22 2.27 3.75
C VAL A 112 -0.33 2.61 5.13
N GLU A 113 -0.15 1.73 6.10
CA GLU A 113 -0.66 1.94 7.45
C GLU A 113 0.22 1.28 8.52
N ASN A 114 0.22 1.87 9.70
CA ASN A 114 0.64 1.24 10.95
C ASN A 114 -0.43 1.48 12.02
N GLU A 115 -0.14 1.16 13.29
CA GLU A 115 -1.13 1.11 14.37
C GLU A 115 -2.11 2.29 14.40
N ASP A 116 -1.62 3.53 14.27
CA ASP A 116 -2.43 4.74 14.39
C ASP A 116 -2.35 5.70 13.19
N HIS A 117 -1.56 5.36 12.17
CA HIS A 117 -1.32 6.19 10.99
C HIS A 117 -1.63 5.44 9.70
N SER A 118 -2.11 6.19 8.72
CA SER A 118 -2.55 5.66 7.43
C SER A 118 -2.36 6.75 6.39
N ASP A 119 -1.82 6.37 5.23
CA ASP A 119 -1.67 7.25 4.08
C ASP A 119 -2.00 6.52 2.77
N PHE A 120 -2.59 7.27 1.83
CA PHE A 120 -3.05 6.77 0.54
C PHE A 120 -2.12 7.26 -0.56
N LEU A 121 -1.35 6.33 -1.12
CA LEU A 121 -0.42 6.60 -2.22
C LEU A 121 -1.16 6.40 -3.54
N GLU A 122 -1.76 7.47 -4.05
CA GLU A 122 -2.53 7.46 -5.28
C GLU A 122 -1.63 7.24 -6.52
N ASP A 123 -2.03 6.30 -7.39
CA ASP A 123 -1.47 6.11 -8.72
C ASP A 123 0.07 5.95 -8.76
N ILE A 124 0.62 5.39 -7.68
CA ILE A 124 2.06 5.36 -7.37
C ILE A 124 2.85 4.39 -8.26
N PHE A 125 2.19 3.40 -8.85
CA PHE A 125 2.82 2.39 -9.70
C PHE A 125 1.98 2.02 -10.92
N THR A 126 2.65 1.63 -12.01
CA THR A 126 2.00 1.17 -13.24
C THR A 126 2.50 -0.23 -13.63
N ILE A 127 1.57 -1.14 -13.90
CA ILE A 127 1.86 -2.44 -14.51
C ILE A 127 1.27 -2.48 -15.91
N VAL A 128 2.11 -2.77 -16.90
CA VAL A 128 1.70 -2.94 -18.30
C VAL A 128 1.75 -4.43 -18.64
N VAL A 129 0.58 -5.04 -18.82
CA VAL A 129 0.49 -6.44 -19.24
C VAL A 129 0.43 -6.48 -20.76
N LYS A 130 1.38 -7.20 -21.36
CA LYS A 130 1.46 -7.46 -22.80
C LYS A 130 0.94 -8.86 -23.11
N GLU A 131 0.45 -9.04 -24.33
CA GLU A 131 0.13 -10.36 -24.90
C GLU A 131 1.38 -11.21 -25.09
#